data_AF-A0A3B8JQ78-F1
#
_entry.id   AF-A0A3B8JQ78-F1
#
_cell.length_a   1.000
_cell.length_b   1.000
_cell.length_c   1.000
_cell.angle_alpha   90.00
_cell.angle_beta   90.00
_cell.angle_gamma   90.00
#
_symmetry.space_group_name_H-M   'P 1'
#
loop_
_entity.id
_entity.type
_entity.pdbx_description
1 polymer ?
#
loop_
_entity_poly.entity_id
_entity_poly.type
_entity_poly.pdbx_seq_one_letter_code
_entity_poly.pdbx_strand_id
1 'polypeptide(L)'
;LHEDTLPGSPWVPTAAQFLGDFTLAEVARAQIRASLHQRFPLPMAMEAWEQAGHLKTAEEFRLLYVAMTRAKRLLWMSAAQKGPFRWNTFSGHSSDNLQQKKPCPVLPALKSRFPQSVVSLSAMPH
;
A
#
# COMPACT_ATOMS: atom_id res chain seq x y z
N LEU A 1 8.98 -2.72 4.08
CA LEU A 1 7.75 -3.08 3.34
C LEU A 1 6.55 -3.06 4.30
N HIS A 2 5.87 -1.93 4.38
CA HIS A 2 4.83 -1.67 5.39
C HIS A 2 3.45 -1.55 4.75
N GLU A 3 2.40 -1.88 5.50
CA GLU A 3 1.00 -1.88 5.06
C GLU A 3 0.54 -0.51 4.55
N ASP A 4 1.00 0.57 5.19
CA ASP A 4 0.68 1.96 4.85
C ASP A 4 1.28 2.41 3.51
N THR A 5 2.28 1.68 3.01
CA THR A 5 2.89 1.90 1.70
C THR A 5 2.35 0.91 0.66
N LEU A 6 2.17 -0.36 1.04
CA LEU A 6 1.74 -1.44 0.16
C LEU A 6 0.76 -2.37 0.92
N PRO A 7 -0.54 -2.38 0.58
CA PRO A 7 -1.19 -1.63 -0.52
C PRO A 7 -1.50 -0.15 -0.19
N GLY A 8 -1.30 0.29 1.05
CA GLY A 8 -1.72 1.60 1.53
C GLY A 8 -3.23 1.71 1.68
N SER A 9 -3.70 2.89 2.11
CA SER A 9 -5.12 3.21 2.18
C SER A 9 -5.46 4.41 1.31
N PRO A 10 -6.65 4.43 0.66
CA PRO A 10 -7.16 5.64 0.03
C PRO A 10 -7.25 6.74 1.10
N TRP A 11 -6.58 7.86 0.87
CA TRP A 11 -6.60 9.01 1.78
C TRP A 11 -7.30 10.18 1.10
N VAL A 12 -8.28 10.75 1.80
CA VAL A 12 -8.95 11.99 1.39
C VAL A 12 -8.39 13.13 2.23
N PRO A 13 -7.77 14.16 1.62
CA PRO A 13 -7.33 15.34 2.35
C PRO A 13 -8.51 16.01 3.08
N THR A 14 -8.30 16.50 4.31
CA THR A 14 -9.35 17.20 5.09
C THR A 14 -9.95 18.37 4.30
N ALA A 15 -9.12 19.12 3.58
CA ALA A 15 -9.59 20.22 2.73
C ALA A 15 -10.49 19.79 1.56
N ALA A 16 -10.54 18.49 1.22
CA ALA A 16 -11.38 17.94 0.16
C ALA A 16 -12.63 17.22 0.69
N GLN A 17 -12.75 17.00 2.01
CA GLN A 17 -13.88 16.28 2.63
C GLN A 17 -15.23 17.00 2.47
N PHE A 18 -15.24 18.30 2.15
CA PHE A 18 -16.49 19.03 1.88
C PHE A 18 -17.26 18.48 0.67
N LEU A 19 -16.58 17.75 -0.23
CA LEU A 19 -17.21 17.07 -1.37
C LEU A 19 -17.76 15.68 -1.01
N GLY A 20 -17.48 15.19 0.20
CA GLY A 20 -17.81 13.86 0.69
C GLY A 20 -16.57 13.01 1.00
N ASP A 21 -16.79 11.75 1.33
CA ASP A 21 -15.74 10.79 1.71
C ASP A 21 -15.05 10.15 0.49
N PHE A 22 -14.84 10.92 -0.58
CA PHE A 22 -14.20 10.48 -1.81
C PHE A 22 -13.39 11.63 -2.44
N THR A 23 -12.51 11.29 -3.38
CA THR A 23 -11.84 12.31 -4.20
C THR A 23 -12.53 12.44 -5.56
N LEU A 24 -12.86 13.67 -5.97
CA LEU A 24 -13.50 13.94 -7.26
C LEU A 24 -12.70 13.37 -8.43
N ALA A 25 -11.36 13.42 -8.34
CA ALA A 25 -10.47 12.90 -9.37
C ALA A 25 -10.60 11.38 -9.57
N GLU A 26 -10.70 10.58 -8.50
CA GLU A 26 -10.91 9.13 -8.64
C GLU A 26 -12.33 8.80 -9.13
N VAL A 27 -13.35 9.50 -8.65
CA VAL A 27 -14.73 9.33 -9.13
C VAL A 27 -14.82 9.62 -10.63
N ALA A 28 -14.28 10.75 -11.08
CA ALA A 28 -14.27 11.12 -12.48
C ALA A 28 -13.51 10.09 -13.33
N ARG A 29 -12.33 9.61 -12.88
CA ARG A 29 -11.58 8.54 -13.57
C ARG A 29 -12.40 7.27 -13.72
N ALA A 30 -13.09 6.85 -12.66
CA ALA A 30 -13.90 5.63 -12.67
C ALA A 30 -15.12 5.78 -13.61
N GLN A 31 -15.79 6.92 -13.62
CA GLN A 31 -16.91 7.22 -14.52
C GLN A 31 -16.46 7.32 -15.99
N ILE A 32 -15.34 8.00 -16.28
CA ILE A 32 -14.74 8.04 -17.62
C ILE A 32 -14.41 6.62 -18.10
N ARG A 33 -13.78 5.81 -17.25
CA ARG A 33 -13.48 4.40 -17.56
C ARG A 33 -14.76 3.61 -17.86
N ALA A 34 -15.81 3.75 -17.05
CA ALA A 34 -17.08 3.09 -17.28
C ALA A 34 -17.70 3.48 -18.62
N SER A 35 -17.70 4.79 -18.95
CA SER A 35 -18.17 5.32 -20.22
C SER A 35 -17.39 4.76 -21.42
N LEU A 36 -16.05 4.75 -21.34
CA LEU A 36 -15.18 4.18 -22.39
C LEU A 36 -15.43 2.68 -22.62
N HIS A 37 -15.80 1.94 -21.56
CA HIS A 37 -16.18 0.53 -21.65
C HIS A 37 -17.68 0.31 -21.91
N GLN A 38 -18.44 1.36 -22.25
CA GLN A 38 -19.88 1.32 -22.53
C GLN A 38 -20.70 0.70 -21.37
N ARG A 39 -20.25 0.86 -20.12
CA ARG A 39 -20.93 0.38 -18.93
C ARG A 39 -21.84 1.48 -18.39
N PHE A 40 -23.12 1.36 -18.72
CA PHE A 40 -24.18 2.26 -18.25
C PHE A 40 -25.19 1.49 -17.37
N PRO A 41 -25.79 2.13 -16.35
CA PRO A 41 -25.56 3.52 -15.92
C PRO A 41 -24.15 3.71 -15.31
N LEU A 42 -23.65 4.94 -15.34
CA LEU A 42 -22.35 5.25 -14.73
C LEU A 42 -22.42 5.03 -13.21
N PRO A 43 -21.34 4.56 -12.56
CA PRO A 43 -21.33 4.32 -11.14
C PRO A 43 -21.55 5.61 -10.36
N MET A 44 -22.27 5.49 -9.24
CA MET A 44 -22.43 6.61 -8.29
C MET A 44 -21.09 6.93 -7.62
N ALA A 45 -20.95 8.14 -7.09
CA ALA A 45 -19.66 8.61 -6.56
C ALA A 45 -19.03 7.67 -5.54
N MET A 46 -19.83 7.10 -4.63
CA MET A 46 -19.31 6.19 -3.60
C MET A 46 -18.88 4.83 -4.17
N GLU A 47 -19.66 4.26 -5.09
CA GLU A 47 -19.33 3.00 -5.78
C GLU A 47 -18.06 3.17 -6.62
N ALA A 48 -17.96 4.30 -7.34
CA ALA A 48 -16.80 4.67 -8.13
C ALA A 48 -15.53 4.79 -7.27
N TRP A 49 -15.67 5.35 -6.07
CA TRP A 49 -14.58 5.49 -5.10
C TRP A 49 -14.12 4.14 -4.54
N GLU A 50 -15.06 3.29 -4.12
CA GLU A 50 -14.77 1.94 -3.65
C GLU A 50 -14.06 1.12 -4.74
N GLN A 51 -14.59 1.14 -5.97
CA GLN A 51 -14.00 0.46 -7.11
C GLN A 51 -12.58 0.96 -7.38
N ALA A 52 -12.35 2.28 -7.34
CA ALA A 52 -11.03 2.87 -7.51
C ALA A 52 -10.05 2.38 -6.41
N GLY A 53 -10.51 2.27 -5.16
CA GLY A 53 -9.75 1.71 -4.05
C GLY A 53 -9.31 0.27 -4.30
N HIS A 54 -10.23 -0.59 -4.76
CA HIS A 54 -9.90 -1.98 -5.12
C HIS A 54 -8.93 -2.08 -6.29
N LEU A 55 -9.12 -1.28 -7.34
CA LEU A 55 -8.26 -1.25 -8.51
C LEU A 55 -6.84 -0.81 -8.15
N LYS A 56 -6.71 0.23 -7.32
CA LYS A 56 -5.41 0.69 -6.82
C LYS A 56 -4.72 -0.40 -5.99
N THR A 57 -5.45 -1.01 -5.05
CA THR A 57 -4.93 -2.11 -4.23
C THR A 57 -4.44 -3.28 -5.10
N ALA A 58 -5.22 -3.66 -6.13
CA ALA A 58 -4.83 -4.71 -7.06
C ALA A 58 -3.57 -4.34 -7.86
N GLU A 59 -3.42 -3.07 -8.25
CA GLU A 59 -2.24 -2.60 -8.96
C GLU A 59 -0.98 -2.61 -8.08
N GLU A 60 -1.08 -2.19 -6.83
CA GLU A 60 0.03 -2.29 -5.87
C GLU A 60 0.51 -3.74 -5.69
N PHE A 61 -0.42 -4.70 -5.65
CA PHE A 61 -0.05 -6.12 -5.61
C PHE A 61 0.57 -6.62 -6.92
N ARG A 62 0.14 -6.13 -8.09
CA ARG A 62 0.80 -6.44 -9.37
C ARG A 62 2.23 -5.91 -9.39
N LEU A 63 2.46 -4.68 -8.97
CA LEU A 63 3.79 -4.09 -8.90
C LEU A 63 4.70 -4.88 -7.95
N LEU A 64 4.19 -5.27 -6.78
CA LEU A 64 4.92 -6.13 -5.86
C LEU A 64 5.25 -7.50 -6.49
N TYR A 65 4.30 -8.12 -7.16
CA TYR A 65 4.52 -9.38 -7.88
C TYR A 65 5.60 -9.26 -8.96
N VAL A 66 5.59 -8.18 -9.75
CA VAL A 66 6.64 -7.91 -10.74
C VAL A 66 8.00 -7.76 -10.04
N ALA A 67 8.08 -7.00 -8.94
CA ALA A 67 9.32 -6.83 -8.20
C ALA A 67 9.86 -8.17 -7.65
N MET A 68 8.98 -9.02 -7.11
CA MET A 68 9.33 -10.34 -6.59
C MET A 68 9.86 -11.26 -7.69
N THR A 69 9.19 -11.30 -8.85
CA THR A 69 9.53 -12.19 -9.96
C THR A 69 10.78 -11.76 -10.74
N ARG A 70 11.27 -10.53 -10.56
CA ARG A 70 12.56 -10.10 -11.12
C ARG A 70 13.77 -10.69 -10.41
N ALA A 71 13.63 -11.16 -9.17
CA ALA A 71 14.73 -11.73 -8.41
C ALA A 71 15.15 -13.10 -9.00
N LYS A 72 16.39 -13.20 -9.49
CA LYS A 72 16.87 -14.42 -10.21
C LYS A 72 17.45 -15.51 -9.31
N ARG A 73 18.02 -15.14 -8.15
CA ARG A 73 18.76 -16.09 -7.27
C ARG A 73 18.29 -16.03 -5.83
N LEU A 74 18.14 -14.82 -5.29
CA LEU A 74 17.71 -14.60 -3.91
C LEU A 74 16.77 -13.40 -3.87
N LEU A 75 15.62 -13.58 -3.23
CA LEU A 75 14.68 -12.52 -2.92
C LEU A 75 14.77 -12.24 -1.42
N TRP A 76 15.25 -11.06 -1.04
CA TRP A 76 15.24 -10.60 0.34
C TRP A 76 14.16 -9.52 0.50
N MET A 77 13.24 -9.74 1.44
CA MET A 77 12.18 -8.79 1.76
C MET A 77 12.17 -8.53 3.26
N SER A 78 12.01 -7.26 3.66
CA SER A 78 12.04 -6.87 5.06
C SER A 78 10.99 -5.82 5.40
N ALA A 79 10.57 -5.83 6.65
CA ALA A 79 9.72 -4.81 7.26
C ALA A 79 10.23 -4.54 8.67
N ALA A 80 10.60 -3.29 8.92
CA ALA A 80 11.01 -2.85 10.25
C ALA A 80 9.79 -2.83 11.20
N GLN A 81 10.01 -3.07 12.49
CA GLN A 81 8.92 -2.95 13.48
C GLN A 81 8.53 -1.49 13.69
N LYS A 82 9.50 -0.58 13.68
CA LYS A 82 9.28 0.86 13.79
C LYS A 82 9.82 1.60 12.57
N GLY A 83 9.17 2.70 12.20
CA GLY A 83 9.58 3.55 11.09
C GLY A 83 8.99 4.96 11.20
N PRO A 84 9.54 5.94 10.47
CA PRO A 84 9.02 7.30 10.48
C PRO A 84 7.62 7.38 9.84
N PHE A 85 6.88 8.44 10.16
CA PHE A 85 5.61 8.71 9.48
C PHE A 85 5.82 9.00 7.99
N ARG A 86 6.82 9.83 7.67
CA ARG A 86 7.24 10.13 6.30
C ARG A 86 8.76 9.97 6.19
N TRP A 87 9.21 9.20 5.20
CA TRP A 87 10.64 9.00 4.95
C TRP A 87 11.34 10.26 4.44
N ASN A 88 10.64 11.13 3.70
CA ASN A 88 11.23 12.34 3.14
C ASN A 88 11.50 13.46 4.18
N THR A 89 10.98 13.32 5.40
CA THR A 89 11.23 14.25 6.51
C THR A 89 12.11 13.64 7.59
N PHE A 90 12.52 12.38 7.45
CA PHE A 90 13.34 11.70 8.44
C PHE A 90 14.81 12.08 8.28
N SER A 91 15.41 12.59 9.34
CA SER A 91 16.79 13.08 9.40
C SER A 91 17.73 12.18 10.20
N GLY A 92 17.19 11.24 10.98
CA GLY A 92 17.96 10.37 11.88
C GLY A 92 18.40 11.06 13.17
N HIS A 93 17.94 12.28 13.44
CA HIS A 93 18.23 13.00 14.68
C HIS A 93 17.26 12.61 15.80
N SER A 94 17.65 12.89 17.05
CA SER A 94 16.93 12.49 18.28
C SER A 94 15.47 12.97 18.38
N SER A 95 15.07 13.94 17.56
CA SER A 95 13.69 14.45 17.47
C SER A 95 12.79 13.67 16.50
N ASP A 96 13.33 12.74 15.72
CA ASP A 96 12.54 11.95 14.77
C ASP A 96 11.80 10.82 15.49
N ASN A 97 10.48 10.99 15.63
CA ASN A 97 9.63 9.99 16.27
C ASN A 97 9.39 8.79 15.35
N LEU A 98 9.94 7.64 15.74
CA LEU A 98 9.63 6.35 15.12
C LEU A 98 8.32 5.79 15.69
N GLN A 99 7.41 5.40 14.79
CA GLN A 99 6.13 4.82 15.14
C GLN A 99 6.12 3.33 14.84
N GLN A 100 5.29 2.56 15.55
CA GLN A 100 5.07 1.16 15.20
C GLN A 100 4.45 1.06 13.80
N LYS A 101 4.99 0.17 12.97
CA LYS A 101 4.53 -0.04 11.60
C LYS A 101 4.08 -1.49 11.43
N LYS A 102 2.94 -1.67 10.77
CA LYS A 102 2.47 -3.01 10.38
C LYS A 102 3.19 -3.46 9.11
N PRO A 103 3.66 -4.72 9.04
CA PRO A 103 4.22 -5.25 7.81
C PRO A 103 3.15 -5.35 6.73
N CYS A 104 3.55 -5.23 5.46
CA CYS A 104 2.68 -5.51 4.32
C CYS A 104 2.01 -6.89 4.47
N PRO A 105 0.71 -7.05 4.15
CA PRO A 105 -0.04 -8.30 4.35
C PRO A 105 0.54 -9.52 3.62
N VAL A 106 1.34 -9.30 2.58
CA VAL A 106 2.05 -10.38 1.86
C VAL A 106 3.14 -11.00 2.73
N LEU A 107 3.79 -10.25 3.63
CA LEU A 107 4.87 -10.78 4.47
C LEU A 107 4.38 -11.85 5.46
N PRO A 108 3.31 -11.64 6.26
CA PRO A 108 2.74 -12.71 7.08
C PRO A 108 2.37 -13.96 6.28
N ALA A 109 1.76 -13.79 5.09
CA ALA A 109 1.40 -14.91 4.22
C ALA A 109 2.65 -15.68 3.74
N LEU A 110 3.70 -14.99 3.33
CA LEU A 110 4.97 -15.61 2.93
C LEU A 110 5.68 -16.29 4.10
N LYS A 111 5.68 -15.71 5.29
CA LYS A 111 6.25 -16.33 6.50
C LYS A 111 5.55 -17.65 6.85
N SER A 112 4.23 -17.69 6.73
CA SER A 112 3.44 -18.91 6.94
C SER A 112 3.77 -19.98 5.88
N ARG A 113 3.92 -19.57 4.62
CA ARG A 113 4.22 -20.49 3.51
C ARG A 113 5.67 -20.98 3.49
N PHE A 114 6.63 -20.16 3.92
CA PHE A 114 8.06 -20.45 3.87
C PHE A 114 8.73 -20.20 5.24
N PRO A 115 8.38 -20.99 6.28
CA PRO A 115 8.85 -20.74 7.64
C PRO A 115 10.37 -20.87 7.78
N GLN A 116 11.00 -21.74 7.00
CA GLN A 116 12.46 -21.95 7.02
C GLN A 116 13.25 -20.79 6.42
N SER A 117 12.59 -19.89 5.66
CA SER A 117 13.22 -18.72 5.05
C SER A 117 13.14 -17.47 5.94
N VAL A 118 12.58 -17.59 7.15
CA VAL A 118 12.43 -16.46 8.07
C VAL A 118 13.73 -16.26 8.86
N VAL A 119 14.35 -15.09 8.70
CA VAL A 119 15.53 -14.68 9.46
C VAL A 119 15.11 -13.76 10.59
N SER A 120 15.35 -14.18 11.84
CA SER A 120 15.17 -13.34 13.03
C SER A 120 16.45 -12.56 13.31
N LEU A 121 16.41 -11.23 13.17
CA LEU A 121 17.55 -10.34 13.42
C LEU A 121 17.91 -10.19 14.91
N SER A 122 17.17 -10.84 15.82
CA SER A 122 17.38 -10.78 17.26
C SER A 122 18.59 -11.58 17.77
N ALA A 123 19.30 -12.30 16.90
CA ALA A 123 20.30 -13.30 17.27
C ALA A 123 21.73 -13.02 16.75
N MET A 124 22.07 -11.77 16.41
CA MET A 124 23.45 -11.40 16.13
C MET A 124 24.10 -10.86 17.42
N PRO A 125 24.93 -11.65 18.15
CA PRO A 125 25.82 -11.08 19.14
C PRO A 125 26.83 -10.18 18.40
N HIS A 126 27.07 -8.99 18.96
CA HIS A 126 28.14 -8.10 18.55
C HIS A 126 29.51 -8.72 18.80
#